data_AF-A0A562YC40-F1
#
_entry.id   AF-A0A562YC40-F1
#
_cell.length_a   1.000
_cell.length_b   1.000
_cell.length_c   1.000
_cell.angle_alpha   90.00
_cell.angle_beta   90.00
_cell.angle_gamma   90.00
#
_symmetry.space_group_name_H-M   'P 1'
#
loop_
_entity.id
_entity.type
_entity.pdbx_description
1 polymer ?
#
loop_
_entity_poly.entity_id
_entity_poly.type
_entity_poly.pdbx_seq_one_letter_code
_entity_poly.pdbx_strand_id
1 'polypeptide(L)'
;MKHLLIVLFFIPTVSLSQSINGKIYDEDSTVKGALIINLTQNDTTYSDLKGNFKIKAIVNDSIMFKSLFHHDKKVKVNTSFFKEIIVFELNKSVNELNEVLLSDKKDKPFEVVEYSNNLGLAIAEDIKRNPHLYMPKASYSGGINFIELAKLIGINKLFKKKKSPKKYIEYHQLDSLFSNSELFTDSLLYQDLKIPKNNKCLFFEYCEELGINCELLAVKENLVLLDYFYKLSKDFLLFIKEEDTFISPNNK
;
A
#
# COMPACT_ATOMS: atom_id res chain seq x y z
N MET A 1 59.52 42.18 -35.71
CA MET A 1 59.26 41.19 -34.65
C MET A 1 57.95 40.49 -35.00
N LYS A 2 57.98 39.21 -35.40
CA LYS A 2 56.78 38.46 -35.80
C LYS A 2 56.15 37.88 -34.52
N HIS A 3 55.01 38.41 -34.09
CA HIS A 3 54.24 37.80 -32.99
C HIS A 3 53.41 36.64 -33.55
N LEU A 4 53.79 35.42 -33.19
CA LEU A 4 53.06 34.19 -33.50
C LEU A 4 51.88 34.09 -32.52
N LEU A 5 50.67 34.39 -33.00
CA LEU A 5 49.44 34.30 -32.21
C LEU A 5 48.94 32.84 -32.25
N ILE A 6 49.22 32.07 -31.20
CA ILE A 6 48.73 30.70 -31.04
C ILE A 6 47.27 30.77 -30.60
N VAL A 7 46.34 30.55 -31.53
CA VAL A 7 44.92 30.37 -31.23
C VAL A 7 44.73 28.94 -30.70
N LEU A 8 44.59 28.81 -29.38
CA LEU A 8 44.23 27.56 -28.73
C LEU A 8 42.73 27.30 -28.93
N PHE A 9 42.38 26.51 -29.94
CA PHE A 9 41.01 26.11 -30.22
C PHE A 9 40.60 25.01 -29.24
N PHE A 10 39.91 25.37 -28.14
CA PHE A 10 39.24 24.40 -27.27
C PHE A 10 38.07 23.79 -28.05
N ILE A 11 38.28 22.64 -28.68
CA ILE A 11 37.20 21.84 -29.25
C ILE A 11 36.47 21.16 -28.09
N PRO A 12 35.17 21.45 -27.83
CA PRO A 12 34.42 20.66 -26.87
C PRO A 12 34.20 19.27 -27.47
N THR A 13 34.81 18.24 -26.87
CA THR A 13 34.57 16.84 -27.23
C THR A 13 33.18 16.44 -26.77
N VAL A 14 32.18 16.55 -27.65
CA VAL A 14 30.84 15.99 -27.42
C VAL A 14 30.94 14.46 -27.47
N SER A 15 30.85 13.82 -26.31
CA SER A 15 30.82 12.36 -26.19
C SER A 15 29.38 11.87 -26.33
N LEU A 16 29.11 10.97 -27.29
CA LEU A 16 27.78 10.38 -27.47
C LEU A 16 27.51 9.27 -26.43
N SER A 17 26.38 9.38 -25.73
CA SER A 17 25.89 8.38 -24.78
C SER A 17 25.31 7.16 -25.51
N GLN A 18 25.68 5.95 -25.06
CA GLN A 18 25.23 4.67 -25.62
C GLN A 18 24.31 3.94 -24.65
N SER A 19 23.45 3.04 -25.13
CA SER A 19 22.54 2.28 -24.26
C SER A 19 23.23 1.07 -23.63
N ILE A 20 23.18 0.99 -22.30
CA ILE A 20 23.47 -0.21 -21.52
C ILE A 20 22.15 -0.97 -21.36
N ASN A 21 22.17 -2.27 -21.66
CA ASN A 21 21.07 -3.18 -21.32
C ASN A 21 21.54 -4.07 -20.17
N GLY A 22 20.74 -4.22 -19.14
CA GLY A 22 21.14 -5.03 -18.00
C GLY A 22 19.97 -5.67 -17.28
N LYS A 23 20.30 -6.50 -16.30
CA LYS A 23 19.35 -7.24 -15.49
C LYS A 23 19.76 -7.22 -14.02
N ILE A 24 18.80 -7.09 -13.12
CA ILE A 24 19.03 -6.96 -11.69
C ILE A 24 18.45 -8.17 -10.96
N TYR A 25 19.25 -8.75 -10.07
CA TYR A 25 18.88 -9.87 -9.21
C TYR A 25 19.29 -9.62 -7.76
N ASP A 26 18.65 -10.34 -6.85
CA ASP A 26 19.12 -10.58 -5.49
C ASP A 26 19.38 -12.09 -5.32
N GLU A 27 19.68 -12.52 -4.10
CA GLU A 27 19.97 -13.93 -3.78
C GLU A 27 18.81 -14.88 -4.15
N ASP A 28 17.56 -14.39 -4.13
CA ASP A 28 16.37 -15.24 -4.29
C ASP A 28 15.71 -15.10 -5.67
N SER A 29 15.78 -13.94 -6.32
CA SER A 29 14.95 -13.61 -7.48
C SER A 29 15.40 -12.37 -8.28
N THR A 30 14.68 -12.05 -9.36
CA THR A 30 14.85 -10.79 -10.10
C THR A 30 14.33 -9.59 -9.29
N VAL A 31 15.08 -8.50 -9.25
CA VAL A 31 14.66 -7.27 -8.57
C VAL A 31 13.82 -6.39 -9.50
N LYS A 32 12.53 -6.31 -9.21
CA LYS A 32 11.54 -5.54 -9.99
C LYS A 32 11.43 -4.11 -9.47
N GLY A 33 11.24 -3.14 -10.37
CA GLY A 33 11.01 -1.74 -9.99
C GLY A 33 12.18 -1.06 -9.28
N ALA A 34 13.40 -1.58 -9.42
CA ALA A 34 14.59 -0.89 -8.93
C ALA A 34 14.79 0.41 -9.72
N LEU A 35 15.17 1.48 -9.03
CA LEU A 35 15.52 2.76 -9.64
C LEU A 35 16.99 2.73 -10.06
N ILE A 36 17.25 3.05 -11.32
CA ILE A 36 18.59 3.14 -11.91
C ILE A 36 18.84 4.59 -12.32
N ILE A 37 19.92 5.17 -11.80
CA ILE A 37 20.26 6.58 -11.97
C ILE A 37 21.65 6.67 -12.59
N ASN A 38 21.77 7.32 -13.74
CA ASN A 38 23.07 7.81 -14.21
C ASN A 38 23.36 9.15 -13.50
N LEU A 39 24.21 9.11 -12.48
CA LEU A 39 24.54 10.29 -11.67
C LEU A 39 25.29 11.37 -12.46
N THR A 40 26.01 10.98 -13.51
CA THR A 40 26.78 11.94 -14.32
C THR A 40 25.89 12.70 -15.29
N GLN A 41 24.92 12.02 -15.90
CA GLN A 41 24.02 12.59 -16.92
C GLN A 41 22.66 13.01 -16.36
N ASN A 42 22.40 12.72 -15.09
CA ASN A 42 21.12 12.92 -14.42
C ASN A 42 19.92 12.27 -15.15
N ASP A 43 20.16 11.09 -15.73
CA ASP A 43 19.15 10.28 -16.42
C ASP A 43 18.68 9.12 -15.52
N THR A 44 17.43 8.69 -15.66
CA THR A 44 16.84 7.67 -14.78
C THR A 44 15.96 6.69 -15.53
N THR A 45 15.91 5.46 -15.03
CA THR A 45 15.00 4.41 -15.52
C THR A 45 14.66 3.45 -14.39
N TYR A 46 13.78 2.48 -14.67
CA TYR A 46 13.37 1.46 -13.71
C TYR A 46 13.55 0.06 -14.31
N SER A 47 13.77 -0.94 -13.43
CA SER A 47 13.73 -2.33 -13.86
C SER A 47 12.30 -2.84 -14.05
N ASP A 48 12.10 -3.67 -15.08
CA ASP A 48 10.80 -4.27 -15.41
C ASP A 48 10.41 -5.43 -14.46
N LEU A 49 9.28 -6.09 -14.73
CA LEU A 49 8.80 -7.24 -13.96
C LEU A 49 9.71 -8.47 -14.01
N LYS A 50 10.67 -8.50 -14.93
CA LYS A 50 11.68 -9.55 -15.09
C LYS A 50 13.07 -9.05 -14.64
N GLY A 51 13.17 -7.86 -14.05
CA GLY A 51 14.41 -7.24 -13.58
C GLY A 51 15.29 -6.64 -14.68
N ASN A 52 14.82 -6.56 -15.94
CA ASN A 52 15.60 -5.95 -17.02
C ASN A 52 15.52 -4.43 -16.97
N PHE A 53 16.57 -3.74 -17.39
CA PHE A 53 16.59 -2.29 -17.55
C PHE A 53 17.40 -1.87 -18.78
N LYS A 54 17.17 -0.64 -19.23
CA LYS A 54 17.93 0.01 -20.30
C LYS A 54 18.17 1.47 -19.96
N ILE A 55 19.42 1.92 -19.94
CA ILE A 55 19.81 3.30 -19.61
C ILE A 55 20.91 3.79 -20.54
N LYS A 56 20.91 5.09 -20.86
CA LYS A 56 21.99 5.72 -21.63
C LYS A 56 23.15 6.11 -20.71
N ALA A 57 24.38 5.78 -21.12
CA ALA A 57 25.58 6.19 -20.41
C ALA A 57 26.82 6.29 -21.33
N ILE A 58 27.84 6.97 -20.83
CA ILE A 58 29.19 7.05 -21.41
C ILE A 58 30.17 6.28 -20.50
N VAL A 59 31.29 5.80 -21.05
CA VAL A 59 32.38 5.22 -20.25
C VAL A 59 32.79 6.19 -19.14
N ASN A 60 33.02 5.66 -17.94
CA ASN A 60 33.28 6.37 -16.68
C ASN A 60 32.09 7.08 -16.02
N ASP A 61 30.88 7.01 -16.59
CA ASP A 61 29.67 7.43 -15.87
C ASP A 61 29.47 6.60 -14.60
N SER A 62 28.84 7.19 -13.59
CA SER A 62 28.49 6.50 -12.35
C SER A 62 27.01 6.15 -12.35
N ILE A 63 26.70 4.85 -12.36
CA ILE A 63 25.33 4.35 -12.25
C ILE A 63 25.05 3.95 -10.80
N MET A 64 23.94 4.43 -10.24
CA MET A 64 23.42 4.06 -8.94
C MET A 64 22.18 3.19 -9.11
N PHE A 65 22.11 2.10 -8.37
CA PHE A 65 20.96 1.21 -8.29
C PHE A 65 20.36 1.32 -6.88
N LYS A 66 19.06 1.60 -6.80
CA LYS A 66 18.31 1.69 -5.53
C LYS A 66 17.07 0.81 -5.58
N SER A 67 16.76 0.16 -4.47
CA SER A 67 15.54 -0.64 -4.29
C SER A 67 15.14 -0.63 -2.82
N LEU A 68 13.85 -0.75 -2.54
CA LEU A 68 13.28 -0.54 -1.20
C LEU A 68 13.91 -1.43 -0.11
N PHE A 69 14.27 -2.67 -0.45
CA PHE A 69 14.77 -3.68 0.49
C PHE A 69 16.23 -4.06 0.24
N HIS A 70 16.99 -3.22 -0.47
CA HIS A 70 18.36 -3.52 -0.86
C HIS A 70 19.30 -2.37 -0.52
N HIS A 71 20.57 -2.70 -0.29
CA HIS A 71 21.61 -1.68 -0.22
C HIS A 71 21.84 -1.05 -1.59
N ASP A 72 22.01 0.27 -1.59
CA ASP A 72 22.38 1.02 -2.79
C ASP A 72 23.68 0.50 -3.38
N LYS A 73 23.70 0.25 -4.68
CA LYS A 73 24.91 -0.18 -5.41
C LYS A 73 25.34 0.89 -6.39
N LYS A 74 26.60 1.32 -6.32
CA LYS A 74 27.19 2.28 -7.26
C LYS A 74 28.25 1.60 -8.12
N VAL A 75 28.17 1.74 -9.44
CA VAL A 75 29.09 1.13 -10.40
C VAL A 75 29.58 2.16 -11.42
N LYS A 76 30.86 2.08 -11.80
CA LYS A 76 31.40 2.84 -12.93
C LYS A 76 31.20 2.10 -14.24
N VAL A 77 30.73 2.81 -15.26
CA VAL A 77 30.53 2.26 -16.60
C VAL A 77 31.88 1.98 -17.25
N ASN A 78 32.04 0.76 -17.75
CA ASN A 78 33.19 0.36 -18.55
C ASN A 78 32.74 0.03 -19.99
N THR A 79 33.69 -0.21 -20.89
CA THR A 79 33.40 -0.52 -22.30
C THR A 79 32.67 -1.85 -22.51
N SER A 80 32.78 -2.80 -21.57
CA SER A 80 32.10 -4.10 -21.69
C SER A 80 30.58 -3.98 -21.52
N PHE A 81 30.09 -2.94 -20.82
CA PHE A 81 28.66 -2.74 -20.57
C PHE A 81 27.83 -2.46 -21.81
N PHE A 82 28.48 -2.10 -22.93
CA PHE A 82 27.81 -1.82 -24.20
C PHE A 82 27.80 -3.01 -25.15
N LYS A 83 28.54 -4.08 -24.84
CA LYS A 83 28.68 -5.25 -25.73
C LYS A 83 27.63 -6.32 -25.44
N GLU A 84 27.30 -6.52 -24.18
CA GLU A 84 26.48 -7.63 -23.71
C GLU A 84 25.47 -7.17 -22.66
N ILE A 85 24.49 -8.03 -22.35
CA ILE A 85 23.55 -7.78 -21.27
C ILE A 85 24.27 -8.02 -19.94
N ILE A 86 24.42 -6.98 -19.13
CA ILE A 86 25.15 -7.07 -17.86
C ILE A 86 24.20 -7.37 -16.71
N VAL A 87 24.62 -8.25 -15.82
CA VAL A 87 23.85 -8.63 -14.63
C VAL A 87 24.42 -7.95 -13.39
N PHE A 88 23.54 -7.34 -12.59
CA PHE A 88 23.88 -6.70 -11.32
C PHE A 88 23.14 -7.36 -10.17
N GLU A 89 23.90 -7.89 -9.22
CA GLU A 89 23.37 -8.39 -7.95
C GLU A 89 23.26 -7.27 -6.92
N LEU A 90 22.11 -7.17 -6.23
CA LEU A 90 21.90 -6.28 -5.09
C LEU A 90 21.79 -7.09 -3.81
N ASN A 91 22.46 -6.62 -2.76
CA ASN A 91 22.39 -7.24 -1.44
C ASN A 91 21.16 -6.73 -0.71
N LYS A 92 20.40 -7.65 -0.09
CA LYS A 92 19.26 -7.29 0.74
C LYS A 92 19.71 -6.47 1.94
N SER A 93 18.94 -5.45 2.27
CA SER A 93 19.09 -4.67 3.50
C SER A 93 18.10 -5.22 4.52
N VAL A 94 18.58 -6.07 5.43
CA VAL A 94 17.84 -6.43 6.63
C VAL A 94 18.00 -5.29 7.64
N ASN A 95 16.89 -4.67 8.04
CA ASN A 95 16.90 -3.72 9.14
C ASN A 95 17.02 -4.50 10.45
N GLU A 96 18.25 -4.79 10.88
CA GLU A 96 18.49 -5.27 12.24
C GLU A 96 18.28 -4.09 13.20
N LEU A 97 17.30 -4.23 14.10
CA LEU A 97 17.11 -3.28 15.18
C LEU A 97 18.27 -3.43 16.17
N ASN A 98 18.95 -2.33 16.52
CA ASN A 98 20.01 -2.37 17.54
C ASN A 98 19.47 -2.99 18.83
N GLU A 99 20.18 -3.98 19.36
CA GLU A 99 19.85 -4.59 20.64
C GLU A 99 19.99 -3.53 21.75
N VAL A 100 18.95 -3.40 22.58
CA VAL A 100 18.96 -2.48 23.72
C VAL A 100 19.69 -3.19 24.86
N LEU A 101 20.87 -2.69 25.24
CA LEU A 101 21.55 -3.09 26.46
C LEU A 101 20.66 -2.77 27.67
N LEU A 102 20.04 -3.80 28.24
CA LEU A 102 19.35 -3.71 29.51
C LEU A 102 20.40 -3.62 30.62
N SER A 103 20.53 -2.43 31.24
CA SER A 103 21.36 -2.26 32.44
C SER A 103 20.95 -3.26 33.52
N ASP A 104 21.93 -3.90 34.16
CA ASP A 104 21.82 -4.92 35.20
C ASP A 104 20.97 -4.48 36.41
N LYS A 105 19.64 -4.53 36.27
CA LYS A 105 18.73 -4.55 37.40
C LYS A 105 18.37 -6.00 37.63
N LYS A 106 18.79 -6.56 38.76
CA LYS A 106 18.35 -7.88 39.21
C LYS A 106 16.82 -7.90 39.27
N ASP A 107 16.21 -8.62 38.34
CA ASP A 107 14.78 -8.88 38.38
C ASP A 107 14.45 -9.64 39.66
N LYS A 108 13.48 -9.12 40.42
CA LYS A 108 12.85 -9.91 41.48
C LYS A 108 12.16 -11.10 40.80
N PRO A 109 12.36 -12.35 41.26
CA PRO A 109 11.66 -13.49 40.69
C PRO A 109 10.15 -13.28 40.86
N PHE A 110 9.43 -13.43 39.76
CA PHE A 110 7.98 -13.33 39.71
C PHE A 110 7.35 -14.50 40.48
N GLU A 111 6.71 -14.23 41.62
CA GLU A 111 5.97 -15.23 42.38
C GLU A 111 4.59 -15.48 41.75
N VAL A 112 4.47 -16.60 41.06
CA VAL A 112 3.30 -17.02 40.26
C VAL A 112 2.08 -17.42 41.11
N VAL A 113 2.23 -17.60 42.43
CA VAL A 113 1.30 -18.43 43.22
C VAL A 113 0.01 -17.70 43.63
N GLU A 114 -0.02 -16.36 43.71
CA GLU A 114 -1.20 -15.65 44.22
C GLU A 114 -2.04 -14.91 43.16
N TYR A 115 -1.59 -14.84 41.90
CA TYR A 115 -2.14 -13.88 40.93
C TYR A 115 -2.68 -14.46 39.61
N SER A 116 -2.97 -15.77 39.54
CA SER A 116 -3.13 -16.45 38.24
C SER A 116 -4.55 -16.82 37.80
N ASN A 117 -5.61 -16.61 38.60
CA ASN A 117 -6.98 -16.90 38.15
C ASN A 117 -7.79 -15.64 37.78
N ASN A 118 -7.68 -14.56 38.56
CA ASN A 118 -8.45 -13.33 38.31
C ASN A 118 -7.78 -12.38 37.31
N LEU A 119 -6.45 -12.43 37.16
CA LEU A 119 -5.74 -11.53 36.26
C LEU A 119 -6.05 -11.83 34.79
N GLY A 120 -6.05 -13.10 34.39
CA GLY A 120 -6.41 -13.50 33.03
C GLY A 120 -7.84 -13.07 32.66
N LEU A 121 -8.78 -13.22 33.61
CA LEU A 121 -10.16 -12.76 33.45
C LEU A 121 -10.24 -11.23 33.36
N ALA A 122 -9.56 -10.51 34.25
CA ALA A 122 -9.53 -9.05 34.24
C ALA A 122 -8.93 -8.49 32.95
N ILE A 123 -7.84 -9.08 32.44
CA ILE A 123 -7.23 -8.71 31.16
C ILE A 123 -8.19 -9.01 30.01
N ALA A 124 -8.83 -10.18 29.99
CA ALA A 124 -9.79 -10.53 28.94
C ALA A 124 -11.03 -9.59 28.95
N GLU A 125 -11.51 -9.21 30.13
CA GLU A 125 -12.60 -8.25 30.29
C GLU A 125 -12.20 -6.84 29.88
N ASP A 126 -10.97 -6.43 30.16
CA ASP A 126 -10.48 -5.11 29.78
C ASP A 126 -10.26 -5.00 28.26
N ILE A 127 -9.69 -6.02 27.62
CA ILE A 127 -9.58 -6.09 26.15
C ILE A 127 -10.98 -6.01 25.50
N LYS A 128 -11.98 -6.65 26.11
CA LYS A 128 -13.37 -6.62 25.62
C LYS A 128 -14.00 -5.23 25.77
N ARG A 129 -13.72 -4.52 26.87
CA ARG A 129 -14.30 -3.19 27.15
C ARG A 129 -13.56 -2.07 26.43
N ASN A 130 -12.24 -2.20 26.26
CA ASN A 130 -11.36 -1.17 25.74
C ASN A 130 -10.52 -1.66 24.55
N PRO A 131 -11.14 -2.22 23.49
CA PRO A 131 -10.41 -2.85 22.40
C PRO A 131 -9.44 -1.90 21.67
N HIS A 132 -9.76 -0.59 21.62
CA HIS A 132 -8.93 0.43 21.00
C HIS A 132 -7.53 0.60 21.62
N LEU A 133 -7.32 0.19 22.89
CA LEU A 133 -6.01 0.25 23.56
C LEU A 133 -5.09 -0.91 23.16
N TYR A 134 -5.66 -1.98 22.61
CA TYR A 134 -4.97 -3.24 22.31
C TYR A 134 -4.86 -3.51 20.80
N MET A 135 -5.21 -2.52 19.96
CA MET A 135 -5.09 -2.63 18.51
C MET A 135 -3.65 -2.34 18.05
N PRO A 136 -3.10 -3.12 17.10
CA PRO A 136 -1.78 -2.86 16.54
C PRO A 136 -1.69 -1.48 15.89
N LYS A 137 -0.59 -0.75 16.09
CA LYS A 137 -0.38 0.60 15.49
C LYS A 137 -0.46 0.62 13.96
N ALA A 138 -0.20 -0.50 13.30
CA ALA A 138 -0.37 -0.66 11.84
C ALA A 138 -1.85 -0.50 11.40
N SER A 139 -2.81 -0.70 12.30
CA SER A 139 -4.25 -0.53 12.07
C SER A 139 -4.70 0.93 12.10
N TYR A 140 -3.80 1.91 12.17
CA TYR A 140 -4.13 3.35 12.12
C TYR A 140 -3.65 4.04 10.84
N SER A 141 -2.73 3.41 10.08
CA SER A 141 -2.14 4.05 8.88
C SER A 141 -3.14 4.26 7.74
N GLY A 142 -4.37 3.75 7.84
CA GLY A 142 -5.46 3.93 6.87
C GLY A 142 -6.87 4.04 7.47
N GLY A 143 -7.00 4.24 8.80
CA GLY A 143 -8.27 4.21 9.54
C GLY A 143 -8.51 2.90 10.31
N ILE A 144 -9.56 2.87 11.15
CA ILE A 144 -9.88 1.76 12.07
C ILE A 144 -10.22 0.47 11.29
N ASN A 145 -9.53 -0.64 11.58
CA ASN A 145 -9.84 -1.96 11.02
C ASN A 145 -11.02 -2.62 11.76
N PHE A 146 -12.25 -2.32 11.33
CA PHE A 146 -13.49 -2.79 11.98
C PHE A 146 -13.66 -4.32 11.95
N ILE A 147 -13.03 -5.03 11.01
CA ILE A 147 -13.01 -6.50 10.97
C ILE A 147 -12.20 -7.06 12.14
N GLU A 148 -11.07 -6.44 12.45
CA GLU A 148 -10.23 -6.85 13.57
C GLU A 148 -10.85 -6.47 14.91
N LEU A 149 -11.49 -5.30 14.97
CA LEU A 149 -12.33 -4.91 16.09
C LEU A 149 -13.44 -5.92 16.35
N ALA A 150 -14.20 -6.32 15.33
CA ALA A 150 -15.28 -7.31 15.42
C ALA A 150 -14.80 -8.70 15.91
N LYS A 151 -13.57 -9.10 15.55
CA LYS A 151 -12.92 -10.31 16.08
C LYS A 151 -12.65 -10.19 17.58
N LEU A 152 -12.12 -9.05 18.03
CA LEU A 152 -11.80 -8.79 19.44
C LEU A 152 -13.05 -8.75 20.33
N ILE A 153 -14.13 -8.11 19.88
CA ILE A 153 -15.39 -8.02 20.64
C ILE A 153 -16.32 -9.24 20.47
N GLY A 154 -15.88 -10.25 19.71
CA GLY A 154 -16.55 -11.55 19.64
C GLY A 154 -17.75 -11.63 18.68
N ILE A 155 -17.97 -10.62 17.83
CA ILE A 155 -19.05 -10.63 16.83
C ILE A 155 -18.82 -11.75 15.80
N ASN A 156 -17.57 -12.13 15.53
CA ASN A 156 -17.24 -13.27 14.65
C ASN A 156 -17.89 -14.60 15.06
N LYS A 157 -18.33 -14.77 16.33
CA LYS A 157 -19.07 -15.96 16.76
C LYS A 157 -20.51 -16.00 16.24
N LEU A 158 -21.11 -14.84 15.91
CA LEU A 158 -22.43 -14.74 15.28
C LEU A 158 -22.38 -15.11 13.78
N PHE A 159 -21.23 -14.92 13.13
CA PHE A 159 -21.00 -15.28 11.72
C PHE A 159 -20.54 -16.74 11.51
N LYS A 160 -20.75 -17.62 12.50
CA LYS A 160 -20.39 -19.05 12.39
C LYS A 160 -21.38 -19.79 11.47
N LYS A 161 -20.97 -19.86 10.19
CA LYS A 161 -21.41 -20.72 9.09
C LYS A 161 -22.40 -21.85 9.44
N LYS A 162 -23.67 -21.68 9.04
CA LYS A 162 -24.47 -22.80 8.50
C LYS A 162 -24.33 -22.79 6.99
N LYS A 163 -24.24 -23.97 6.35
CA LYS A 163 -24.20 -24.09 4.88
C LYS A 163 -25.59 -23.80 4.30
N SER A 164 -26.05 -22.56 4.37
CA SER A 164 -27.19 -22.06 3.60
C SER A 164 -26.73 -21.57 2.23
N PRO A 165 -27.60 -21.54 1.21
CA PRO A 165 -27.32 -20.82 -0.03
C PRO A 165 -26.99 -19.35 0.32
N LYS A 166 -25.92 -18.81 -0.28
CA LYS A 166 -25.54 -17.41 -0.07
C LYS A 166 -26.69 -16.54 -0.60
N LYS A 167 -27.37 -15.83 0.29
CA LYS A 167 -28.36 -14.82 -0.06
C LYS A 167 -27.67 -13.45 -0.02
N TYR A 168 -27.86 -12.68 -1.07
CA TYR A 168 -27.27 -11.36 -1.20
C TYR A 168 -28.28 -10.26 -0.83
N ILE A 169 -27.78 -9.10 -0.46
CA ILE A 169 -28.59 -7.92 -0.15
C ILE A 169 -29.17 -7.39 -1.47
N GLU A 170 -30.48 -7.14 -1.47
CA GLU A 170 -31.20 -6.53 -2.58
C GLU A 170 -31.41 -5.02 -2.34
N TYR A 171 -31.64 -4.24 -3.41
CA TYR A 171 -31.89 -2.80 -3.35
C TYR A 171 -32.88 -2.39 -2.24
N HIS A 172 -34.04 -3.06 -2.18
CA HIS A 172 -35.11 -2.70 -1.24
C HIS A 172 -34.68 -2.87 0.23
N GLN A 173 -33.74 -3.78 0.49
CA GLN A 173 -33.18 -4.00 1.82
C GLN A 173 -32.17 -2.91 2.18
N LEU A 174 -31.40 -2.40 1.21
CA LEU A 174 -30.52 -1.25 1.41
C LEU A 174 -31.34 0.01 1.71
N ASP A 175 -32.38 0.26 0.93
CA ASP A 175 -33.23 1.44 1.14
C ASP A 175 -33.96 1.39 2.48
N SER A 176 -34.43 0.21 2.89
CA SER A 176 -34.98 -0.02 4.22
C SER A 176 -33.95 0.16 5.33
N LEU A 177 -32.70 -0.31 5.15
CA LEU A 177 -31.62 -0.13 6.12
C LEU A 177 -31.32 1.35 6.35
N PHE A 178 -31.17 2.12 5.27
CA PHE A 178 -30.83 3.55 5.35
C PHE A 178 -31.99 4.43 5.83
N SER A 179 -33.23 3.91 5.81
CA SER A 179 -34.42 4.60 6.31
C SER A 179 -34.72 4.30 7.79
N ASN A 180 -34.28 3.16 8.31
CA ASN A 180 -34.70 2.65 9.63
C ASN A 180 -33.53 2.42 10.62
N SER A 181 -32.31 2.85 10.28
CA SER A 181 -31.13 2.66 11.13
C SER A 181 -30.67 3.96 11.79
N GLU A 182 -30.15 3.85 13.01
CA GLU A 182 -29.45 4.95 13.70
C GLU A 182 -28.04 5.20 13.14
N LEU A 183 -27.40 4.15 12.59
CA LEU A 183 -26.05 4.27 11.98
C LEU A 183 -26.11 4.51 10.48
N PHE A 184 -26.98 3.80 9.76
CA PHE A 184 -27.11 3.96 8.32
C PHE A 184 -28.18 5.00 8.03
N THR A 185 -27.76 6.25 7.87
CA THR A 185 -28.66 7.40 7.68
C THR A 185 -28.39 8.11 6.35
N ASP A 186 -29.31 8.97 5.93
CA ASP A 186 -29.08 9.87 4.81
C ASP A 186 -27.88 10.80 5.04
N SER A 187 -27.59 11.19 6.29
CA SER A 187 -26.40 11.97 6.63
C SER A 187 -25.13 11.17 6.33
N LEU A 188 -25.08 9.90 6.76
CA LEU A 188 -23.98 9.00 6.40
C LEU A 188 -23.83 8.91 4.87
N LEU A 189 -24.92 8.69 4.14
CA LEU A 189 -24.89 8.49 2.70
C LEU A 189 -24.38 9.73 1.94
N TYR A 190 -24.92 10.90 2.26
CA TYR A 190 -24.67 12.12 1.48
C TYR A 190 -23.50 12.95 1.99
N GLN A 191 -23.20 12.93 3.29
CA GLN A 191 -22.16 13.76 3.90
C GLN A 191 -20.86 12.99 4.08
N ASP A 192 -20.93 11.79 4.68
CA ASP A 192 -19.73 11.03 5.03
C ASP A 192 -19.23 10.19 3.85
N LEU A 193 -20.13 9.44 3.22
CA LEU A 193 -19.83 8.64 2.02
C LEU A 193 -19.77 9.50 0.75
N LYS A 194 -20.24 10.74 0.81
CA LYS A 194 -20.23 11.73 -0.28
C LYS A 194 -20.92 11.26 -1.56
N ILE A 195 -21.92 10.39 -1.44
CA ILE A 195 -22.72 9.96 -2.59
C ILE A 195 -23.60 11.15 -3.03
N PRO A 196 -23.57 11.56 -4.32
CA PRO A 196 -24.48 12.58 -4.81
C PRO A 196 -25.95 12.17 -4.64
N LYS A 197 -26.83 13.11 -4.29
CA LYS A 197 -28.25 12.82 -4.02
C LYS A 197 -28.95 12.15 -5.21
N ASN A 198 -28.63 12.56 -6.43
CA ASN A 198 -29.14 11.99 -7.68
C ASN A 198 -28.56 10.59 -7.99
N ASN A 199 -27.53 10.16 -7.28
CA ASN A 199 -26.87 8.87 -7.49
C ASN A 199 -27.18 7.85 -6.38
N LYS A 200 -28.10 8.15 -5.45
CA LYS A 200 -28.51 7.19 -4.40
C LYS A 200 -28.95 5.85 -5.00
N CYS A 201 -29.81 5.88 -6.02
CA CYS A 201 -30.33 4.66 -6.63
C CYS A 201 -29.21 3.84 -7.30
N LEU A 202 -28.40 4.51 -8.14
CA LEU A 202 -27.24 3.91 -8.81
C LEU A 202 -26.24 3.30 -7.82
N PHE A 203 -26.00 3.97 -6.69
CA PHE A 203 -25.10 3.44 -5.66
C PHE A 203 -25.66 2.16 -5.01
N PHE A 204 -26.97 2.07 -4.79
CA PHE A 204 -27.59 0.87 -4.22
C PHE A 204 -27.62 -0.28 -5.22
N GLU A 205 -27.88 -0.01 -6.50
CA GLU A 205 -27.75 -1.01 -7.58
C GLU A 205 -26.31 -1.53 -7.69
N TYR A 206 -25.32 -0.64 -7.61
CA TYR A 206 -23.90 -1.01 -7.56
C TYR A 206 -23.56 -1.92 -6.37
N CYS A 207 -24.13 -1.64 -5.19
CA CYS A 207 -23.95 -2.49 -4.01
C CYS A 207 -24.58 -3.87 -4.18
N GLU A 208 -25.76 -3.95 -4.82
CA GLU A 208 -26.46 -5.20 -5.08
C GLU A 208 -25.67 -6.11 -6.04
N GLU A 209 -25.17 -5.56 -7.15
CA GLU A 209 -24.35 -6.30 -8.14
C GLU A 209 -23.08 -6.91 -7.54
N LEU A 210 -22.48 -6.25 -6.55
CA LEU A 210 -21.28 -6.75 -5.87
C LEU A 210 -21.55 -7.90 -4.90
N GLY A 211 -22.81 -8.29 -4.69
CA GLY A 211 -23.17 -9.50 -3.96
C GLY A 211 -22.82 -9.44 -2.47
N ILE A 212 -23.28 -8.41 -1.76
CA ILE A 212 -23.09 -8.29 -0.30
C ILE A 212 -23.91 -9.38 0.40
N ASN A 213 -23.31 -10.14 1.32
CA ASN A 213 -24.03 -11.17 2.07
C ASN A 213 -25.11 -10.53 2.98
N CYS A 214 -26.37 -10.95 2.83
CA CYS A 214 -27.49 -10.43 3.62
C CYS A 214 -27.39 -10.73 5.11
N GLU A 215 -26.59 -11.71 5.52
CA GLU A 215 -26.31 -12.00 6.93
C GLU A 215 -25.67 -10.82 7.67
N LEU A 216 -25.03 -9.89 6.95
CA LEU A 216 -24.49 -8.66 7.53
C LEU A 216 -25.58 -7.72 8.05
N LEU A 217 -26.82 -7.85 7.60
CA LEU A 217 -27.98 -7.09 8.08
C LEU A 217 -28.54 -7.64 9.41
N ALA A 218 -28.17 -8.85 9.81
CA ALA A 218 -28.70 -9.49 11.03
C ALA A 218 -28.18 -8.84 12.32
N VAL A 219 -27.08 -8.10 12.24
CA VAL A 219 -26.51 -7.36 13.36
C VAL A 219 -26.94 -5.90 13.22
N LYS A 220 -27.74 -5.41 14.17
CA LYS A 220 -28.07 -3.98 14.25
C LYS A 220 -26.76 -3.20 14.37
N GLU A 221 -26.64 -2.09 13.64
CA GLU A 221 -25.50 -1.18 13.78
C GLU A 221 -24.14 -1.83 13.45
N ASN A 222 -24.14 -2.68 12.42
CA ASN A 222 -22.97 -3.46 12.02
C ASN A 222 -21.84 -2.59 11.45
N LEU A 223 -20.81 -2.31 12.25
CA LEU A 223 -19.62 -1.57 11.84
C LEU A 223 -18.81 -2.24 10.72
N VAL A 224 -18.90 -3.57 10.57
CA VAL A 224 -18.28 -4.28 9.44
C VAL A 224 -18.98 -3.94 8.14
N LEU A 225 -20.31 -3.82 8.18
CA LEU A 225 -21.10 -3.38 7.02
C LEU A 225 -20.84 -1.91 6.69
N LEU A 226 -20.63 -1.06 7.70
CA LEU A 226 -20.23 0.33 7.52
C LEU A 226 -18.87 0.48 6.81
N ASP A 227 -17.85 -0.27 7.24
CA ASP A 227 -16.55 -0.30 6.56
C ASP A 227 -16.68 -0.76 5.10
N TYR A 228 -17.55 -1.74 4.86
CA TYR A 228 -17.83 -2.21 3.51
C TYR A 228 -18.43 -1.10 2.64
N PHE A 229 -19.48 -0.42 3.11
CA PHE A 229 -20.06 0.70 2.37
C PHE A 229 -19.10 1.87 2.18
N TYR A 230 -18.20 2.13 3.13
CA TYR A 230 -17.17 3.15 2.98
C TYR A 230 -16.15 2.83 1.88
N LYS A 231 -15.79 1.56 1.72
CA LYS A 231 -14.93 1.12 0.60
C LYS A 231 -15.67 1.20 -0.72
N LEU A 232 -16.89 0.66 -0.77
CA LEU A 232 -17.72 0.72 -1.97
C LEU A 232 -18.02 2.14 -2.43
N SER A 233 -18.25 3.08 -1.50
CA SER A 233 -18.50 4.47 -1.88
C SER A 233 -17.30 5.10 -2.58
N LYS A 234 -16.07 4.81 -2.13
CA LYS A 234 -14.86 5.30 -2.80
C LYS A 234 -14.72 4.74 -4.21
N ASP A 235 -14.96 3.44 -4.37
CA ASP A 235 -14.86 2.77 -5.67
C ASP A 235 -15.94 3.28 -6.63
N PHE A 236 -17.17 3.41 -6.16
CA PHE A 236 -18.29 3.99 -6.91
C PHE A 236 -18.01 5.45 -7.32
N LEU A 237 -17.50 6.27 -6.40
CA LEU A 237 -17.17 7.67 -6.69
C LEU A 237 -16.01 7.81 -7.68
N LEU A 238 -15.11 6.83 -7.74
CA LEU A 238 -14.06 6.78 -8.76
C LEU A 238 -14.67 6.40 -10.12
N PHE A 239 -15.53 5.38 -10.14
CA PHE A 239 -16.21 4.91 -11.34
C PHE A 239 -17.02 6.02 -12.03
N ILE A 240 -17.85 6.77 -11.28
CA ILE A 240 -18.65 7.86 -11.87
C ILE A 240 -17.78 9.04 -12.37
N LYS A 241 -16.63 9.29 -11.74
CA LYS A 241 -15.69 10.33 -12.19
C LYS A 241 -15.01 9.96 -13.50
N GLU A 242 -14.65 8.69 -13.67
CA GLU A 242 -14.09 8.20 -14.91
C GLU A 242 -15.13 8.32 -16.03
N GLU A 243 -16.39 7.94 -15.78
CA GLU A 243 -17.49 8.04 -16.75
C GLU A 243 -17.77 9.48 -17.20
N ASP A 244 -17.80 10.44 -16.27
CA ASP A 244 -17.94 11.87 -16.58
C ASP A 244 -16.78 12.42 -17.44
N THR A 245 -15.55 11.90 -17.26
CA THR A 245 -14.40 12.30 -18.10
C THR A 245 -14.46 11.79 -19.54
N PHE A 246 -15.22 10.74 -19.82
CA PHE A 246 -15.45 10.24 -21.19
C PHE A 246 -16.57 10.99 -21.93
N ILE A 247 -17.48 11.65 -21.21
CA ILE A 247 -18.63 12.36 -21.80
C ILE A 247 -18.31 13.83 -22.11
N SER A 248 -17.21 14.38 -21.58
CA SER A 248 -16.81 15.78 -21.79
C SER A 248 -15.55 16.03 -22.65
N PRO A 249 -15.37 15.45 -23.85
CA PRO A 249 -14.41 15.95 -24.84
C PRO A 249 -15.11 16.93 -25.80
N ASN A 250 -15.59 18.07 -25.30
CA ASN A 250 -15.75 19.33 -26.06
C ASN A 250 -16.53 20.33 -25.20
N ASN A 251 -15.81 21.25 -24.59
CA ASN A 251 -16.19 22.65 -24.51
C ASN A 251 -14.95 23.44 -24.09
N LYS A 252 -14.20 23.82 -25.12
CA LYS A 252 -13.28 24.96 -25.08
C LYS A 252 -14.02 26.15 -25.67
#